data_AF-A0A7Y2A6T7-F1
#
_entry.id   AF-A0A7Y2A6T7-F1
#
_cell.length_a   1.000
_cell.length_b   1.000
_cell.length_c   1.000
_cell.angle_alpha   90.00
_cell.angle_beta   90.00
_cell.angle_gamma   90.00
#
_symmetry.space_group_name_H-M   'P 1'
#
loop_
_entity.id
_entity.type
_entity.pdbx_description
1 polymer ?
#
loop_
_entity_poly.entity_id
_entity_poly.type
_entity_poly.pdbx_seq_one_letter_code
_entity_poly.pdbx_strand_id
1 'polypeptide(L)'
;LTNVYIEHGVSHDKGIEADGFNTDIGNNSSPLFFSKPTVSNMTIVGRGSATENEAVRLRAGTQGIFNNVLIQGFTEAFDLDGNMGDSPTGQGVIDGDLSASDVTLVDVLINVKNDTEYTFDESDFLSGIGNGTGADYANWSAGWTRN
;
A
#
# COMPACT_ATOMS: atom_id res chain seq x y z
N LEU A 1 2.57 -4.69 -11.04
CA LEU A 1 1.22 -4.28 -11.45
C LEU A 1 1.30 -2.90 -12.08
N THR A 2 0.53 -2.64 -13.14
CA THR A 2 0.50 -1.33 -13.79
C THR A 2 -0.96 -0.98 -14.05
N ASN A 3 -1.34 0.27 -13.76
CA ASN A 3 -2.71 0.77 -13.82
C ASN A 3 -3.63 -0.04 -12.89
N VAL A 4 -3.68 0.36 -11.63
CA VAL A 4 -4.53 -0.27 -10.61
C VAL A 4 -5.59 0.74 -10.19
N TYR A 5 -6.87 0.37 -10.33
CA TYR A 5 -7.99 1.19 -9.85
C TYR A 5 -8.88 0.35 -8.93
N ILE A 6 -9.08 0.82 -7.71
CA ILE A 6 -9.90 0.16 -6.69
C ILE A 6 -10.88 1.20 -6.13
N GLU A 7 -12.16 0.86 -6.09
CA GLU A 7 -13.22 1.70 -5.55
C GLU A 7 -14.02 0.93 -4.51
N HIS A 8 -14.16 1.49 -3.31
CA HIS A 8 -14.80 0.84 -2.17
C HIS A 8 -16.32 1.00 -2.16
N GLY A 9 -16.99 -0.11 -1.84
CA GLY A 9 -18.39 -0.15 -1.43
C GLY A 9 -18.57 0.14 0.05
N VAL A 10 -19.79 -0.07 0.55
CA VAL A 10 -20.16 0.29 1.94
C VAL A 10 -19.55 -0.65 3.00
N SER A 11 -19.20 -1.88 2.63
CA SER A 11 -18.74 -2.93 3.57
C SER A 11 -17.31 -3.39 3.30
N HIS A 12 -16.49 -2.54 2.68
CA HIS A 12 -15.08 -2.84 2.43
C HIS A 12 -14.22 -2.22 3.55
N ASP A 13 -13.11 -2.86 3.86
CA ASP A 13 -12.18 -2.48 4.93
C ASP A 13 -10.80 -2.07 4.38
N LYS A 14 -10.29 -2.76 3.35
CA LYS A 14 -9.00 -2.45 2.69
C LYS A 14 -9.04 -2.48 1.17
N GLY A 15 -8.27 -1.60 0.53
CA GLY A 15 -8.05 -1.63 -0.92
C GLY A 15 -7.10 -2.75 -1.30
N ILE A 16 -5.94 -2.80 -0.64
CA ILE A 16 -4.93 -3.84 -0.77
C ILE A 16 -4.60 -4.37 0.63
N GLU A 17 -4.59 -5.69 0.78
CA GLU A 17 -3.93 -6.38 1.89
C GLU A 17 -2.94 -7.36 1.28
N ALA A 18 -1.66 -7.26 1.67
CA ALA A 18 -0.59 -8.08 1.10
C ALA A 18 0.21 -8.78 2.19
N ASP A 19 0.45 -10.07 1.94
CA ASP A 19 1.30 -10.95 2.72
C ASP A 19 2.55 -11.34 1.93
N GLY A 20 3.72 -11.01 2.46
CA GLY A 20 5.00 -11.21 1.78
C GLY A 20 5.38 -12.68 1.67
N PHE A 21 4.88 -13.49 2.61
CA PHE A 21 4.95 -14.95 2.66
C PHE A 21 3.66 -15.51 3.30
N ASN A 22 3.49 -16.84 3.25
CA ASN A 22 2.35 -17.50 3.90
C ASN A 22 2.63 -17.77 5.39
N THR A 23 1.88 -17.14 6.29
CA THR A 23 2.05 -17.28 7.75
C THR A 23 1.65 -18.63 8.32
N ASP A 24 0.79 -19.39 7.64
CA ASP A 24 0.32 -20.70 8.11
C ASP A 24 1.39 -21.78 7.99
N ILE A 25 2.24 -21.67 6.96
CA ILE A 25 3.34 -22.61 6.71
C ILE A 25 4.73 -21.99 6.93
N GLY A 26 4.79 -20.69 7.18
CA GLY A 26 6.02 -19.93 7.33
C GLY A 26 6.77 -19.70 6.02
N ASN A 27 7.85 -18.92 6.10
CA ASN A 27 8.74 -18.67 4.98
C ASN A 27 9.85 -19.74 4.92
N ASN A 28 9.56 -20.91 4.35
CA ASN A 28 10.47 -22.07 4.35
C ASN A 28 11.58 -22.03 3.27
N SER A 29 11.88 -20.86 2.73
CA SER A 29 12.93 -20.70 1.72
C SER A 29 14.31 -20.49 2.36
N SER A 30 15.39 -20.80 1.63
CA SER A 30 16.76 -20.52 2.05
C SER A 30 17.57 -20.01 0.85
N PRO A 31 17.88 -18.70 0.77
CA PRO A 31 17.52 -17.64 1.72
C PRO A 31 16.00 -17.37 1.77
N LEU A 32 15.55 -16.67 2.83
CA LEU A 32 14.17 -16.20 2.94
C LEU A 32 13.81 -15.30 1.76
N PHE A 33 12.59 -15.44 1.24
CA PHE A 33 12.07 -14.64 0.14
C PHE A 33 10.77 -13.96 0.55
N PHE A 34 10.66 -12.67 0.25
CA PHE A 34 9.46 -11.89 0.49
C PHE A 34 8.97 -11.30 -0.82
N SER A 35 7.65 -11.20 -0.98
CA SER A 35 7.07 -10.55 -2.16
C SER A 35 7.50 -9.08 -2.23
N LYS A 36 8.15 -8.69 -3.33
CA LYS A 36 8.58 -7.32 -3.62
C LYS A 36 8.13 -6.88 -5.03
N PRO A 37 6.82 -6.72 -5.28
CA PRO A 37 6.33 -6.25 -6.58
C PRO A 37 6.58 -4.76 -6.78
N THR A 38 6.60 -4.31 -8.03
CA THR A 38 6.42 -2.90 -8.38
C THR A 38 4.96 -2.64 -8.77
N VAL A 39 4.34 -1.59 -8.23
CA VAL A 39 2.97 -1.16 -8.53
C VAL A 39 3.00 0.28 -9.05
N SER A 40 2.67 0.46 -10.33
CA SER A 40 2.69 1.76 -11.00
C SER A 40 1.29 2.24 -11.36
N ASN A 41 1.03 3.55 -11.20
CA ASN A 41 -0.23 4.20 -11.54
C ASN A 41 -1.39 3.58 -10.76
N MET A 42 -1.43 3.84 -9.46
CA MET A 42 -2.43 3.27 -8.55
C MET A 42 -3.41 4.34 -8.09
N THR A 43 -4.70 4.03 -8.15
CA THR A 43 -5.77 4.81 -7.55
C THR A 43 -6.62 3.92 -6.64
N ILE A 44 -6.79 4.34 -5.38
CA ILE A 44 -7.71 3.69 -4.43
C ILE A 44 -8.67 4.75 -3.90
N VAL A 45 -9.98 4.52 -4.09
CA VAL A 45 -11.05 5.44 -3.69
C VAL A 45 -11.90 4.80 -2.59
N GLY A 46 -11.83 5.40 -1.41
CA GLY A 46 -12.58 5.07 -0.22
C GLY A 46 -13.87 5.88 -0.06
N ARG A 47 -14.52 5.74 1.09
CA ARG A 47 -15.83 6.35 1.40
C ARG A 47 -15.70 7.60 2.29
N GLY A 48 -14.51 7.91 2.77
CA GLY A 48 -14.21 9.07 3.61
C GLY A 48 -13.30 8.70 4.78
N SER A 49 -12.49 9.63 5.25
CA SER A 49 -11.44 9.34 6.25
C SER A 49 -11.94 8.99 7.65
N ALA A 50 -13.24 9.21 7.93
CA ALA A 50 -13.90 8.91 9.19
C ALA A 50 -14.46 7.48 9.30
N THR A 51 -14.19 6.59 8.33
CA THR A 51 -14.76 5.23 8.35
C THR A 51 -13.93 4.20 9.11
N GLU A 52 -12.75 4.57 9.63
CA GLU A 52 -11.79 3.67 10.31
C GLU A 52 -11.17 2.61 9.38
N ASN A 53 -11.04 2.95 8.08
CA ASN A 53 -10.53 2.03 7.05
C ASN A 53 -9.08 2.34 6.67
N GLU A 54 -8.40 1.34 6.11
CA GLU A 54 -7.03 1.44 5.60
C GLU A 54 -7.02 1.29 4.07
N ALA A 55 -6.27 2.10 3.33
CA ALA A 55 -6.20 1.91 1.89
C ALA A 55 -5.32 0.70 1.52
N VAL A 56 -4.14 0.60 2.14
CA VAL A 56 -3.16 -0.45 1.89
C VAL A 56 -2.61 -0.98 3.22
N ARG A 57 -2.76 -2.28 3.48
CA ARG A 57 -2.03 -2.99 4.54
C ARG A 57 -0.95 -3.89 3.97
N LEU A 58 0.28 -3.73 4.45
CA LEU A 58 1.43 -4.53 4.09
C LEU A 58 1.94 -5.23 5.33
N ARG A 59 1.94 -6.57 5.31
CA ARG A 59 2.31 -7.39 6.47
C ARG A 59 3.05 -8.66 6.04
N ALA A 60 3.43 -9.50 7.01
CA ALA A 60 4.13 -10.75 6.75
C ALA A 60 5.39 -10.52 5.87
N GLY A 61 6.22 -9.54 6.23
CA GLY A 61 7.44 -9.21 5.51
C GLY A 61 7.22 -8.63 4.11
N THR A 62 6.01 -8.17 3.76
CA THR A 62 5.74 -7.58 2.44
C THR A 62 6.69 -6.43 2.14
N GLN A 63 7.26 -6.43 0.95
CA GLN A 63 8.04 -5.35 0.38
C GLN A 63 7.35 -4.85 -0.89
N GLY A 64 7.89 -3.81 -1.54
CA GLY A 64 7.38 -3.37 -2.83
C GLY A 64 7.62 -1.91 -3.15
N ILE A 65 7.65 -1.59 -4.44
CA ILE A 65 7.84 -0.22 -4.92
C ILE A 65 6.55 0.27 -5.54
N PHE A 66 5.93 1.26 -4.91
CA PHE A 66 4.74 1.95 -5.42
C PHE A 66 5.16 3.27 -6.06
N ASN A 67 4.66 3.55 -7.27
CA ASN A 67 4.97 4.79 -7.97
C ASN A 67 3.73 5.37 -8.65
N ASN A 68 3.59 6.69 -8.57
CA ASN A 68 2.41 7.42 -9.03
C ASN A 68 1.12 6.88 -8.38
N VAL A 69 0.91 7.27 -7.13
CA VAL A 69 -0.16 6.79 -6.26
C VAL A 69 -1.15 7.90 -5.96
N LEU A 70 -2.45 7.60 -6.04
CA LEU A 70 -3.52 8.44 -5.55
C LEU A 70 -4.41 7.62 -4.60
N ILE A 71 -4.54 8.07 -3.35
CA ILE A 71 -5.40 7.45 -2.35
C ILE A 71 -6.36 8.51 -1.83
N GLN A 72 -7.65 8.15 -1.77
CA GLN A 72 -8.69 9.06 -1.31
C GLN A 72 -9.60 8.41 -0.29
N GLY A 73 -9.94 9.12 0.79
CA GLY A 73 -11.09 8.79 1.64
C GLY A 73 -10.87 7.59 2.54
N PHE A 74 -9.72 7.51 3.19
CA PHE A 74 -9.34 6.45 4.14
C PHE A 74 -8.81 7.05 5.44
N THR A 75 -8.93 6.33 6.55
CA THR A 75 -8.30 6.77 7.81
C THR A 75 -6.78 6.68 7.69
N GLU A 76 -6.29 5.57 7.15
CA GLU A 76 -4.87 5.28 6.97
C GLU A 76 -4.57 5.02 5.49
N ALA A 77 -3.58 5.69 4.89
CA ALA A 77 -3.19 5.42 3.51
C ALA A 77 -2.34 4.14 3.42
N PHE A 78 -1.30 4.03 4.22
CA PHE A 78 -0.50 2.81 4.36
C PHE A 78 -0.42 2.38 5.82
N ASP A 79 -0.75 1.13 6.08
CA ASP A 79 -0.55 0.45 7.36
C ASP A 79 0.52 -0.62 7.19
N LEU A 80 1.67 -0.43 7.84
CA LEU A 80 2.79 -1.36 7.81
C LEU A 80 2.81 -2.15 9.11
N ASP A 81 2.58 -3.45 9.02
CA ASP A 81 2.55 -4.38 10.16
C ASP A 81 3.70 -5.38 10.05
N GLY A 82 4.42 -5.60 11.14
CA GLY A 82 5.52 -6.54 11.18
C GLY A 82 6.29 -6.55 12.49
N ASN A 83 7.39 -7.31 12.51
CA ASN A 83 8.25 -7.46 13.67
C ASN A 83 9.72 -7.62 13.23
N MET A 84 10.65 -7.59 14.18
CA MET A 84 12.09 -7.78 13.89
C MET A 84 12.50 -9.24 13.60
N GLY A 85 11.56 -10.18 13.60
CA GLY A 85 11.79 -11.61 13.42
C GLY A 85 11.39 -12.11 12.03
N ASP A 86 10.32 -12.88 11.98
CA ASP A 86 9.84 -13.61 10.80
C ASP A 86 8.97 -12.77 9.85
N SER A 87 8.49 -11.61 10.31
CA SER A 87 7.69 -10.68 9.52
C SER A 87 8.35 -9.29 9.40
N PRO A 88 9.55 -9.17 8.81
CA PRO A 88 10.34 -7.94 8.81
C PRO A 88 9.88 -6.91 7.76
N THR A 89 8.59 -6.52 7.76
CA THR A 89 8.03 -5.56 6.81
C THR A 89 8.76 -4.20 6.86
N GLY A 90 9.02 -3.69 8.06
CA GLY A 90 9.72 -2.41 8.27
C GLY A 90 11.18 -2.42 7.83
N GLN A 91 11.84 -3.58 7.83
CA GLN A 91 13.19 -3.73 7.28
C GLN A 91 13.20 -3.41 5.78
N GLY A 92 12.12 -3.71 5.06
CA GLY A 92 11.97 -3.34 3.66
C GLY A 92 12.09 -1.82 3.43
N VAL A 93 11.59 -1.00 4.36
CA VAL A 93 11.71 0.46 4.26
C VAL A 93 13.17 0.89 4.43
N ILE A 94 13.83 0.38 5.47
CA ILE A 94 15.24 0.68 5.77
C ILE A 94 16.16 0.26 4.62
N ASP A 95 15.88 -0.88 3.98
CA ASP A 95 16.66 -1.41 2.87
C ASP A 95 16.35 -0.73 1.52
N GLY A 96 15.34 0.16 1.48
CA GLY A 96 14.86 0.80 0.24
C GLY A 96 14.06 -0.13 -0.68
N ASP A 97 13.66 -1.29 -0.16
CA ASP A 97 12.90 -2.33 -0.86
C ASP A 97 11.37 -2.15 -0.72
N LEU A 98 10.94 -1.29 0.20
CA LEU A 98 9.56 -0.89 0.41
C LEU A 98 9.44 0.63 0.41
N SER A 99 8.80 1.20 -0.62
CA SER A 99 8.59 2.65 -0.72
C SER A 99 7.41 3.01 -1.64
N ALA A 100 6.88 4.21 -1.46
CA ALA A 100 5.86 4.83 -2.29
C ALA A 100 6.30 6.24 -2.72
N SER A 101 6.26 6.49 -4.03
CA SER A 101 6.73 7.73 -4.66
C SER A 101 5.67 8.36 -5.55
N ASP A 102 5.72 9.69 -5.66
CA ASP A 102 4.73 10.52 -6.35
C ASP A 102 3.33 10.19 -5.85
N VAL A 103 3.05 10.59 -4.61
CA VAL A 103 1.84 10.20 -3.88
C VAL A 103 0.91 11.39 -3.76
N THR A 104 -0.39 11.20 -3.93
CA THR A 104 -1.41 12.19 -3.60
C THR A 104 -2.42 11.56 -2.64
N LEU A 105 -2.60 12.19 -1.48
CA LEU A 105 -3.49 11.75 -0.42
C LEU A 105 -4.61 12.80 -0.26
N VAL A 106 -5.86 12.37 -0.44
CA VAL A 106 -7.04 13.26 -0.36
C VAL A 106 -7.99 12.72 0.67
N ASP A 107 -8.36 13.53 1.67
CA ASP A 107 -9.19 13.06 2.79
C ASP A 107 -8.59 11.77 3.40
N VAL A 108 -7.38 11.93 3.97
CA VAL A 108 -6.65 10.90 4.70
C VAL A 108 -6.18 11.48 6.04
N LEU A 109 -6.31 10.71 7.14
CA LEU A 109 -5.90 11.17 8.47
C LEU A 109 -4.46 10.79 8.80
N ILE A 110 -4.02 9.60 8.39
CA ILE A 110 -2.69 9.05 8.65
C ILE A 110 -2.07 8.62 7.33
N ASN A 111 -0.94 9.21 6.95
CA ASN A 111 -0.24 8.86 5.71
C ASN A 111 0.41 7.47 5.80
N VAL A 112 1.14 7.23 6.89
CA VAL A 112 1.79 5.94 7.19
C VAL A 112 1.58 5.64 8.66
N LYS A 113 1.01 4.48 8.94
CA LYS A 113 1.04 3.88 10.26
C LYS A 113 2.14 2.82 10.27
N ASN A 114 3.02 2.93 11.26
CA ASN A 114 4.14 2.02 11.41
C ASN A 114 3.96 1.18 12.67
N ASP A 115 3.47 -0.04 12.47
CA ASP A 115 3.33 -1.08 13.49
C ASP A 115 4.40 -2.18 13.28
N THR A 116 5.59 -1.84 12.73
CA THR A 116 6.61 -2.82 12.30
C THR A 116 7.76 -3.13 13.29
N GLU A 117 7.73 -2.63 14.54
CA GLU A 117 8.85 -2.63 15.50
C GLU A 117 10.14 -1.90 15.05
N TYR A 118 10.33 -1.67 13.75
CA TYR A 118 11.42 -0.86 13.19
C TYR A 118 11.10 0.63 13.28
N THR A 119 12.15 1.45 13.44
CA THR A 119 12.05 2.92 13.41
C THR A 119 12.61 3.44 12.09
N PHE A 120 11.79 4.20 11.35
CA PHE A 120 12.15 4.94 10.15
C PHE A 120 11.29 6.20 10.07
N ASP A 121 11.75 7.21 9.32
CA ASP A 121 10.99 8.43 9.10
C ASP A 121 9.94 8.20 8.01
N GLU A 122 8.82 8.96 8.04
CA GLU A 122 7.80 8.88 6.98
C GLU A 122 8.43 9.09 5.59
N SER A 123 9.45 9.94 5.47
CA SER A 123 10.16 10.22 4.22
C SER A 123 11.01 9.06 3.70
N ASP A 124 11.33 8.06 4.53
CA ASP A 124 12.03 6.85 4.08
C ASP A 124 11.08 5.94 3.28
N PHE A 125 9.78 6.02 3.56
CA PHE A 125 8.75 5.26 2.85
C PHE A 125 8.00 6.11 1.81
N LEU A 126 7.53 7.31 2.14
CA LEU A 126 6.77 8.20 1.25
C LEU A 126 7.60 9.35 0.69
N SER A 127 7.49 9.57 -0.62
CA SER A 127 8.10 10.71 -1.29
C SER A 127 7.17 11.33 -2.35
N GLY A 128 7.43 12.59 -2.70
CA GLY A 128 6.67 13.29 -3.73
C GLY A 128 5.19 13.51 -3.38
N ILE A 129 4.88 13.77 -2.11
CA ILE A 129 3.51 14.05 -1.67
C ILE A 129 2.95 15.26 -2.42
N GLY A 130 1.78 15.10 -3.04
CA GLY A 130 1.11 16.06 -3.92
C GLY A 130 1.40 15.85 -5.42
N ASN A 131 2.32 14.96 -5.80
CA ASN A 131 2.69 14.76 -7.21
C ASN A 131 1.95 13.61 -7.89
N GLY A 132 1.32 12.72 -7.11
CA GLY A 132 0.64 11.55 -7.66
C GLY A 132 -0.61 11.91 -8.45
N THR A 133 -0.73 11.37 -9.66
CA THR A 133 -1.94 11.48 -10.49
C THR A 133 -2.78 10.21 -10.44
N GLY A 134 -2.18 9.09 -10.03
CA GLY A 134 -2.82 7.78 -9.97
C GLY A 134 -3.04 7.14 -11.34
N ALA A 135 -3.95 6.16 -11.38
CA ALA A 135 -4.37 5.47 -12.61
C ALA A 135 -5.23 6.38 -13.50
N ASP A 136 -4.97 6.35 -14.81
CA ASP A 136 -5.84 6.97 -15.81
C ASP A 136 -7.08 6.11 -16.09
N TYR A 137 -7.90 5.91 -15.05
CA TYR A 137 -9.08 5.06 -15.10
C TYR A 137 -10.11 5.58 -16.11
N ALA A 138 -10.23 6.90 -16.28
CA ALA A 138 -11.20 7.50 -17.20
C ALA A 138 -10.93 7.09 -18.66
N ASN A 139 -9.66 7.09 -19.09
CA ASN A 139 -9.32 6.63 -20.43
C ASN A 139 -9.28 5.09 -20.52
N TRP A 140 -8.75 4.40 -19.51
CA TRP A 140 -8.62 2.93 -19.57
C TRP A 140 -9.96 2.19 -19.52
N SER A 141 -10.93 2.70 -18.76
CA SER A 141 -12.27 2.11 -18.67
C SER A 141 -13.19 2.52 -19.84
N ALA A 142 -12.71 3.34 -20.78
CA ALA A 142 -13.50 3.75 -21.93
C ALA A 142 -13.99 2.52 -22.73
N GLY A 143 -15.31 2.42 -22.90
CA GLY A 143 -15.96 1.30 -23.60
C GLY A 143 -16.26 0.09 -22.71
N TRP A 144 -15.91 0.11 -21.43
CA TRP A 144 -16.35 -0.93 -20.49
C TRP A 144 -17.79 -0.65 -20.07
N THR A 145 -18.66 -1.67 -20.12
CA THR A 145 -20.02 -1.58 -19.58
C THR A 145 -20.00 -1.84 -18.08
N ARG A 146 -20.52 -0.90 -17.28
CA ARG A 146 -20.86 -1.15 -15.87
C ARG A 146 -22.22 -1.88 -15.84
N ASN A 147 -22.25 -3.08 -15.25
CA ASN A 147 -23.48 -3.82 -14.98
C ASN A 147 -24.07 -3.42 -13.63
#